data_AF-A0AAE0Y6J2-F1
#
_entry.id   AF-A0AAE0Y6J2-F1
#
_cell.length_a   1.000
_cell.length_b   1.000
_cell.length_c   1.000
_cell.angle_alpha   90.00
_cell.angle_beta   90.00
_cell.angle_gamma   90.00
#
_symmetry.space_group_name_H-M   'P 1'
#
loop_
_entity.id
_entity.type
_entity.pdbx_description
1 polymer ?
#
loop_
_entity_poly.entity_id
_entity_poly.type
_entity_poly.pdbx_seq_one_letter_code
_entity_poly.pdbx_strand_id
1 'polypeptide(L)'
;MLHFKEQLVDGLINLSVEIMPQQAHAEGDASTVGRPRKSVVLERYIGNIHLISFRGMQRKCVHCDTSRSQFFCKGCSDKPTLCPKNCFEQYHTP
;
A
#
# COMPACT_ATOMS: atom_id res chain seq x y z
N MET A 1 -16.25 28.59 -21.00
CA MET A 1 -15.89 27.21 -20.57
C MET A 1 -15.01 27.16 -19.32
N LEU A 2 -14.16 28.15 -19.03
CA LEU A 2 -13.37 28.18 -17.79
C LEU A 2 -14.23 28.33 -16.53
N HIS A 3 -15.24 29.19 -16.56
CA HIS A 3 -16.07 29.49 -15.39
C HIS A 3 -16.86 28.28 -14.86
N PHE A 4 -17.33 27.40 -15.75
CA PHE A 4 -17.99 26.16 -15.37
C PHE A 4 -17.03 25.19 -14.65
N LYS A 5 -15.76 25.17 -15.03
CA LYS A 5 -14.76 24.31 -14.39
C LYS A 5 -14.43 24.79 -12.97
N GLU A 6 -14.35 26.10 -12.76
CA GLU A 6 -14.14 26.70 -11.44
C GLU A 6 -15.29 26.34 -10.49
N GLN A 7 -16.54 26.50 -10.95
CA GLN A 7 -17.73 26.13 -10.16
C GLN A 7 -17.78 24.65 -9.80
N LEU A 8 -17.28 23.78 -10.68
CA LEU A 8 -17.25 22.34 -10.45
C LEU A 8 -16.20 21.97 -9.39
N VAL A 9 -15.04 22.63 -9.40
CA VAL A 9 -13.99 22.44 -8.38
C VAL A 9 -14.48 22.92 -7.02
N ASP A 10 -15.07 24.11 -6.95
CA ASP A 10 -15.61 24.66 -5.71
C ASP A 10 -16.73 23.76 -5.11
N GLY A 11 -17.60 23.21 -5.98
CA GLY A 11 -18.63 22.26 -5.56
C GLY A 11 -18.06 20.96 -4.99
N LEU A 12 -16.99 20.43 -5.58
CA LEU A 12 -16.34 19.20 -5.11
C LEU A 12 -15.60 19.41 -3.78
N ILE A 13 -14.97 20.56 -3.57
CA ILE A 13 -14.32 20.90 -2.30
C ILE A 13 -15.36 20.96 -1.18
N ASN A 14 -16.50 21.62 -1.40
CA ASN A 14 -17.54 21.73 -0.39
C ASN A 14 -18.15 20.36 -0.02
N LEU A 15 -18.41 19.49 -1.00
CA LEU A 15 -18.87 18.12 -0.72
C LEU A 15 -17.85 17.31 0.08
N SER A 16 -16.55 17.50 -0.16
CA SER A 16 -15.50 16.76 0.55
C SER A 16 -15.44 17.13 2.04
N VAL A 17 -15.75 18.38 2.39
CA VAL A 17 -15.78 18.85 3.78
C VAL A 17 -16.98 18.26 4.54
N GLU A 18 -18.15 18.14 3.90
CA GLU A 18 -19.33 17.55 4.54
C GLU A 18 -19.20 16.04 4.78
N ILE A 19 -18.44 15.33 3.94
CA ILE A 19 -18.30 13.86 4.01
C ILE A 19 -17.16 13.44 4.97
N MET A 20 -16.28 14.35 5.41
CA MET A 20 -15.24 14.02 6.39
C MET A 20 -15.81 13.99 7.81
N PRO A 21 -15.80 12.84 8.51
CA PRO A 21 -16.16 12.81 9.92
C PRO A 21 -15.16 13.64 10.72
N GLN A 22 -15.67 14.60 11.50
CA GLN A 22 -14.88 15.37 12.45
C GLN A 22 -14.12 14.39 13.35
N GLN A 23 -12.78 14.44 13.31
CA GLN A 23 -11.95 13.70 14.24
C GLN A 23 -12.28 14.19 15.65
N ALA A 24 -13.09 13.41 16.36
CA ALA A 24 -13.33 13.62 17.78
C ALA A 24 -11.98 13.55 18.49
N HIS A 25 -11.55 14.70 19.02
CA HIS A 25 -10.46 14.80 19.98
C HIS A 25 -10.84 13.95 21.19
N ALA A 26 -10.29 12.73 21.26
CA ALA A 26 -10.35 11.90 22.46
C ALA A 26 -9.28 12.41 23.44
N GLU A 27 -9.66 13.35 24.29
CA GLU A 27 -8.96 13.61 25.55
C GLU A 27 -9.25 12.45 26.51
N GLY A 28 -8.20 11.92 27.14
CA GLY A 28 -8.29 10.96 28.24
C GLY A 28 -8.06 9.50 27.85
N ASP A 29 -6.79 9.09 27.74
CA ASP A 29 -6.17 8.24 28.77
C ASP A 29 -4.72 7.91 28.39
N ALA A 30 -3.82 8.15 29.34
CA ALA A 30 -2.43 7.74 29.23
C ALA A 30 -2.36 6.21 29.26
N SER A 31 -2.20 5.60 28.09
CA SER A 31 -1.74 4.21 27.99
C SER A 31 -0.77 4.10 26.83
N THR A 32 0.51 3.93 27.21
CA THR A 32 1.69 3.44 26.45
C THR A 32 1.70 3.67 24.94
N VAL A 33 2.79 4.27 24.44
CA VAL A 33 3.14 4.41 23.01
C VAL A 33 3.25 3.03 22.35
N GLY A 34 2.11 2.40 22.10
CA GLY A 34 1.93 1.21 21.32
C GLY A 34 2.03 1.63 19.89
N ARG A 35 3.23 1.48 19.33
CA ARG A 35 3.52 1.60 17.89
C ARG A 35 2.31 1.10 17.09
N PRO A 36 1.75 1.90 16.16
CA PRO A 36 0.59 1.46 15.40
C PRO A 36 0.94 0.13 14.74
N ARG A 37 0.13 -0.91 14.97
CA ARG A 37 0.19 -2.15 14.20
C ARG A 37 -0.23 -1.80 12.78
N LYS A 38 0.70 -1.23 12.01
CA LYS A 38 0.56 -1.04 10.57
C LYS A 38 0.56 -2.42 9.92
N SER A 39 -0.60 -3.07 9.87
CA SER A 39 -0.90 -3.97 8.75
C SER A 39 -1.28 -3.11 7.54
N VAL A 40 -0.39 -2.18 7.15
CA VAL A 40 -0.47 -1.60 5.83
C VAL A 40 0.09 -2.69 4.94
N VAL A 41 -0.79 -3.54 4.41
CA VAL A 41 -0.49 -4.33 3.24
C VAL A 41 -0.14 -3.29 2.19
N LEU A 42 1.15 -3.00 2.05
CA LEU A 42 1.68 -2.14 1.00
C LEU A 42 1.53 -2.95 -0.29
N GLU A 43 0.30 -2.98 -0.83
CA GLU A 43 0.08 -3.36 -2.21
C GLU A 43 0.78 -2.29 -3.06
N ARG A 44 2.04 -2.55 -3.39
CA ARG A 44 2.80 -1.75 -4.34
C ARG A 44 2.57 -2.33 -5.72
N TYR A 45 2.12 -1.47 -6.61
CA TYR A 45 2.04 -1.75 -8.04
C TYR A 45 3.42 -1.48 -8.64
N ILE A 46 4.06 -2.48 -9.27
CA ILE A 46 5.27 -2.29 -10.08
C ILE A 46 4.90 -2.61 -11.53
N GLY A 47 4.90 -1.60 -12.40
CA GLY A 47 4.51 -1.74 -13.82
C GLY A 47 3.00 -1.96 -14.01
N ASN A 48 2.58 -2.62 -15.10
CA ASN A 48 1.16 -2.87 -15.41
C ASN A 48 0.61 -4.21 -14.86
N ILE A 49 1.45 -5.06 -14.25
CA ILE A 49 1.10 -6.48 -14.02
C ILE A 49 1.40 -6.99 -12.58
N HIS A 50 2.31 -6.35 -11.83
CA HIS A 50 2.85 -6.96 -10.60
C HIS A 50 2.34 -6.29 -9.31
N LEU A 51 1.43 -7.00 -8.63
CA LEU A 51 0.95 -6.67 -7.29
C LEU A 51 1.83 -7.36 -6.24
N ILE A 52 2.55 -6.58 -5.45
CA ILE A 52 3.25 -7.09 -4.27
C ILE A 52 2.21 -7.30 -3.16
N SER A 53 2.05 -8.54 -2.69
CA SER A 53 1.17 -8.84 -1.56
C SER A 53 1.96 -9.36 -0.37
N PHE A 54 1.38 -9.24 0.82
CA PHE A 54 2.00 -9.62 2.08
C PHE A 54 1.48 -10.96 2.57
N ARG A 55 2.38 -11.80 3.07
CA ARG A 55 2.10 -13.04 3.77
C ARG A 55 2.68 -12.95 5.18
N GLY A 56 1.88 -13.30 6.20
CA GLY A 56 2.35 -13.27 7.60
C GLY A 56 3.58 -14.15 7.88
N MET A 57 3.81 -15.17 7.06
CA MET A 57 4.97 -16.06 7.16
C MET A 57 6.09 -15.64 6.21
N GLN A 58 7.32 -15.51 6.73
CA GLN A 58 8.49 -15.25 5.89
C GLN A 58 8.89 -16.52 5.12
N ARG A 59 9.18 -16.37 3.82
CA ARG A 59 9.75 -17.43 2.97
C ARG A 59 11.04 -16.94 2.32
N LYS A 60 11.86 -17.88 1.83
CA LYS A 60 13.07 -17.52 1.07
C LYS A 60 12.69 -16.80 -0.22
N CYS A 61 13.47 -15.77 -0.56
CA CYS A 61 13.38 -15.13 -1.86
C CYS A 61 13.81 -16.10 -2.94
N VAL A 62 12.95 -16.37 -3.93
CA VAL A 62 13.22 -17.30 -5.03
C VAL A 62 14.38 -16.82 -5.92
N HIS A 63 14.60 -15.49 -6.00
CA HIS A 63 15.62 -14.92 -6.87
C HIS A 63 17.02 -14.91 -6.26
N CYS A 64 17.16 -14.56 -4.97
CA CYS A 64 18.49 -14.40 -4.35
C CYS A 64 18.83 -15.48 -3.31
N ASP A 65 17.87 -16.33 -2.92
CA ASP A 65 17.96 -17.44 -1.94
C ASP A 65 18.54 -17.14 -0.55
N THR A 66 18.99 -15.91 -0.33
CA THR A 66 19.74 -15.45 0.84
C THR A 66 18.83 -14.71 1.81
N SER A 67 17.94 -13.89 1.28
CA SER A 67 17.01 -13.10 2.08
C SER A 67 15.68 -13.80 2.26
N ARG A 68 15.08 -13.61 3.45
CA ARG A 68 13.69 -13.98 3.69
C ARG A 68 12.79 -12.77 3.50
N SER A 69 11.64 -12.99 2.87
CA SER A 69 10.65 -11.96 2.58
C SER A 69 9.26 -12.45 2.96
N GLN A 70 8.42 -11.51 3.40
CA GLN A 70 6.99 -11.71 3.58
C GLN A 70 6.21 -11.35 2.32
N PHE A 71 6.90 -10.84 1.29
CA PHE A 71 6.28 -10.32 0.09
C PHE A 71 6.31 -11.35 -1.04
N PHE A 72 5.19 -11.48 -1.75
CA PHE A 72 5.09 -12.37 -2.91
C PHE A 72 4.40 -11.68 -4.09
N CYS A 73 4.70 -12.11 -5.30
CA CYS A 73 4.07 -11.58 -6.52
C CYS A 73 2.71 -12.22 -6.72
N LYS A 74 1.63 -11.44 -6.56
CA LYS A 74 0.25 -11.92 -6.77
C LYS A 74 -0.10 -12.09 -8.26
N GLY A 75 0.63 -11.42 -9.15
CA GLY A 75 0.43 -11.50 -10.60
C GLY A 75 0.96 -12.79 -11.23
N CYS A 76 1.90 -13.47 -10.60
CA CYS A 76 2.46 -14.74 -11.09
C CYS A 76 1.64 -15.94 -10.60
N SER A 77 1.51 -16.96 -11.44
CA SER A 77 0.75 -18.18 -11.13
C SER A 77 1.31 -18.95 -9.93
N ASP A 78 2.63 -19.00 -9.81
CA ASP A 78 3.39 -19.69 -8.75
C ASP A 78 3.53 -18.85 -7.47
N LYS A 79 3.15 -17.56 -7.51
CA LYS A 79 3.22 -16.62 -6.38
C LYS A 79 4.58 -16.64 -5.68
N PRO A 80 5.67 -16.35 -6.41
CA PRO A 80 7.03 -16.44 -5.89
C PRO A 80 7.22 -15.41 -4.78
N THR A 81 7.89 -15.83 -3.71
CA THR A 81 8.32 -14.93 -2.65
C THR A 81 9.57 -14.18 -3.13
N LEU A 82 9.53 -12.85 -3.15
CA LEU A 82 10.60 -12.02 -3.69
C LEU A 82 10.92 -10.86 -2.74
N CYS A 83 12.15 -10.37 -2.77
CA CYS A 83 12.52 -9.16 -2.04
C CYS A 83 11.88 -7.93 -2.69
N PRO A 84 11.16 -7.06 -1.93
CA PRO A 84 10.32 -5.98 -2.44
C PRO A 84 11.05 -4.82 -3.15
N LYS A 85 12.39 -4.90 -3.28
CA LYS A 85 13.21 -3.93 -4.01
C LYS A 85 13.62 -4.56 -5.36
N ASN A 86 14.87 -4.99 -5.45
CA ASN A 86 15.49 -5.35 -6.72
C ASN A 86 15.00 -6.70 -7.27
N CYS A 87 14.63 -7.65 -6.41
CA CYS A 87 14.31 -9.01 -6.86
C CYS A 87 12.97 -9.08 -7.61
N PHE A 88 12.01 -8.18 -7.34
CA PHE A 88 10.77 -8.12 -8.13
C PHE A 88 11.04 -7.63 -9.54
N GLU A 89 11.82 -6.56 -9.70
CA GLU A 89 12.18 -6.04 -11.02
C GLU A 89 13.01 -7.06 -11.80
N GLN A 90 14.06 -7.61 -11.19
CA GLN A 90 14.96 -8.56 -11.84
C GLN A 90 14.29 -9.89 -12.23
N TYR A 91 13.35 -10.38 -11.42
CA TYR A 91 12.63 -11.62 -11.73
C TYR A 91 11.63 -11.46 -12.89
N HIS A 92 11.23 -10.22 -13.21
CA HIS A 92 10.30 -9.91 -14.31
C HIS A 92 10.97 -9.25 -15.51
N THR A 93 12.26 -8.95 -15.43
CA THR A 93 13.03 -8.47 -16.57
C THR A 93 13.51 -9.69 -17.36
N PRO A 94 13.17 -9.83 -18.66
CA PRO A 94 13.65 -10.93 -19.50
C PRO A 94 15.16 -10.87 -19.76
#